data_AF-A0A0M4D1V4-F1
#
_entry.id   AF-A0A0M4D1V4-F1
#
_cell.length_a   1.000
_cell.length_b   1.000
_cell.length_c   1.000
_cell.angle_alpha   90.00
_cell.angle_beta   90.00
_cell.angle_gamma   90.00
#
_symmetry.space_group_name_H-M   'P 1'
#
loop_
_entity.id
_entity.type
_entity.pdbx_description
1 polymer ?
#
loop_
_entity_poly.entity_id
_entity_poly.type
_entity_poly.pdbx_seq_one_letter_code
_entity_poly.pdbx_strand_id
1 'polypeptide(L)'
;MSHLVSEAEAFGILQTRRAHFVNAAAPALAGMVSPDDAAQIASTLLQMMIAAYEGSPAPSSEVEALPRKAFIAFGDNLVPLLKDIVGEPPVGFLSRCVDAYWRSAASVLEPA
;
A
#
# COMPACT_ATOMS: atom_id res chain seq x y z
N MET A 1 1.84 -13.50 -27.19
CA MET A 1 3.02 -13.49 -26.29
C MET A 1 2.72 -12.47 -25.22
N SER A 2 2.40 -12.90 -24.00
CA SER A 2 2.22 -11.97 -22.89
C SER A 2 3.58 -11.37 -22.56
N HIS A 3 3.74 -10.06 -22.76
CA HIS A 3 4.91 -9.35 -22.25
C HIS A 3 4.86 -9.45 -20.73
N LEU A 4 5.81 -10.18 -20.14
CA LEU A 4 5.99 -10.20 -18.70
C LEU A 4 6.48 -8.82 -18.29
N VAL A 5 5.67 -8.10 -17.51
CA VAL A 5 5.98 -6.79 -16.96
C VAL A 5 7.21 -6.94 -16.05
N SER A 6 8.24 -6.11 -16.21
CA SER A 6 9.37 -6.10 -15.26
C SER A 6 8.98 -5.45 -13.92
N GLU A 7 9.78 -5.62 -12.87
CA GLU A 7 9.48 -5.00 -11.57
C GLU A 7 9.52 -3.46 -11.63
N ALA A 8 10.39 -2.89 -12.48
CA ALA A 8 10.45 -1.45 -12.71
C ALA A 8 9.20 -0.94 -13.44
N GLU A 9 8.72 -1.67 -14.44
CA GLU A 9 7.47 -1.34 -15.14
C GLU A 9 6.26 -1.48 -14.20
N ALA A 10 6.21 -2.55 -13.40
CA ALA A 10 5.16 -2.75 -12.40
C ALA A 10 5.11 -1.58 -11.40
N PHE A 11 6.28 -1.14 -10.93
CA PHE A 11 6.38 0.02 -10.05
C PHE A 11 5.96 1.32 -10.75
N GLY A 12 6.35 1.52 -12.01
CA GLY A 12 5.92 2.67 -12.82
C GLY A 12 4.40 2.72 -13.04
N ILE A 13 3.77 1.56 -13.25
CA ILE A 13 2.31 1.43 -13.35
C ILE A 13 1.65 1.79 -12.02
N LEU A 14 2.14 1.25 -10.90
CA LEU A 14 1.63 1.59 -9.56
C LEU A 14 1.72 3.09 -9.31
N GLN A 15 2.86 3.72 -9.60
CA GLN A 15 3.08 5.16 -9.42
C GLN A 15 2.10 6.01 -10.26
N THR A 16 1.83 5.59 -11.51
CA THR A 16 0.89 6.28 -12.40
C THR A 16 -0.57 6.08 -11.95
N ARG A 17 -0.89 4.93 -11.34
CA ARG A 17 -2.25 4.54 -10.96
C ARG A 17 -2.53 4.65 -9.47
N ARG A 18 -1.76 5.46 -8.73
CA ARG A 18 -1.93 5.64 -7.27
C ARG A 18 -3.36 6.04 -6.88
N ALA A 19 -3.97 6.98 -7.60
CA ALA A 19 -5.35 7.40 -7.34
C ALA A 19 -6.35 6.25 -7.49
N HIS A 20 -6.15 5.39 -8.50
CA HIS A 20 -6.99 4.20 -8.69
C HIS A 20 -6.78 3.20 -7.55
N PHE A 21 -5.53 2.94 -7.15
CA PHE A 21 -5.23 2.09 -6.00
C PHE A 21 -5.95 2.58 -4.74
N VAL A 22 -5.84 3.88 -4.44
CA VAL A 22 -6.47 4.49 -3.26
C VAL A 22 -7.98 4.32 -3.28
N ASN A 23 -8.62 4.59 -4.43
CA ASN A 23 -10.06 4.42 -4.58
C ASN A 23 -10.50 2.97 -4.42
N ALA A 24 -9.68 2.00 -4.88
CA ALA A 24 -9.95 0.57 -4.73
C ALA A 24 -9.71 0.08 -3.29
N ALA A 25 -8.78 0.69 -2.55
CA ALA A 25 -8.46 0.35 -1.17
C ALA A 25 -9.45 0.95 -0.16
N ALA A 26 -10.02 2.13 -0.45
CA ALA A 26 -10.92 2.84 0.48
C ALA A 26 -12.11 1.99 0.97
N PRO A 27 -12.81 1.17 0.14
CA PRO A 27 -13.87 0.29 0.60
C PRO A 27 -13.45 -0.74 1.67
N ALA A 28 -12.20 -1.21 1.64
CA ALA A 28 -11.69 -2.16 2.65
C ALA A 28 -11.47 -1.48 4.01
N LEU A 29 -11.35 -0.15 4.03
CA LEU A 29 -11.23 0.67 5.22
C LEU A 29 -12.58 1.24 5.67
N ALA A 30 -13.59 1.21 4.79
CA ALA A 30 -14.94 1.67 5.08
C ALA A 30 -15.56 0.80 6.19
N GLY A 31 -16.05 1.45 7.25
CA GLY A 31 -16.55 0.78 8.46
C GLY A 31 -15.57 0.83 9.65
N MET A 32 -14.33 1.26 9.43
CA MET A 32 -13.37 1.58 10.51
C MET A 32 -13.22 3.09 10.71
N VAL A 33 -13.47 3.86 9.66
CA VAL A 33 -13.36 5.31 9.60
C VAL A 33 -14.49 5.90 8.72
N SER A 34 -14.62 7.22 8.69
CA SER A 34 -15.54 7.88 7.77
C SER A 34 -15.14 7.62 6.30
N PRO A 35 -16.08 7.64 5.34
CA PRO A 35 -15.74 7.46 3.92
C PRO A 35 -14.71 8.47 3.40
N ASP A 36 -14.80 9.72 3.85
CA ASP A 36 -13.86 10.79 3.47
C ASP A 36 -12.45 10.52 4.01
N ASP A 37 -12.35 9.96 5.22
CA ASP A 37 -11.07 9.57 5.81
C ASP A 37 -10.49 8.30 5.16
N ALA A 38 -11.33 7.38 4.68
CA ALA A 38 -10.89 6.09 4.15
C ALA A 38 -9.92 6.24 2.96
N ALA A 39 -10.21 7.15 2.04
CA ALA A 39 -9.32 7.44 0.90
C ALA A 39 -8.01 8.09 1.35
N GLN A 40 -8.07 9.02 2.31
CA GLN A 40 -6.87 9.66 2.85
C GLN A 40 -5.98 8.64 3.56
N ILE A 41 -6.55 7.76 4.38
CA ILE A 41 -5.81 6.70 5.08
C ILE A 41 -5.19 5.71 4.09
N ALA A 42 -5.93 5.29 3.06
CA ALA A 42 -5.38 4.45 2.01
C ALA A 42 -4.21 5.13 1.28
N SER A 43 -4.32 6.44 1.02
CA SER A 43 -3.24 7.22 0.40
C SER A 43 -2.00 7.27 1.29
N THR A 44 -2.16 7.55 2.58
CA THR A 44 -1.07 7.59 3.57
C THR A 44 -0.39 6.22 3.69
N LEU A 45 -1.15 5.13 3.78
CA LEU A 45 -0.61 3.76 3.87
C LEU A 45 0.09 3.32 2.57
N LEU A 46 -0.44 3.70 1.40
CA LEU A 46 0.20 3.46 0.12
C LEU A 46 1.52 4.23 0.00
N GLN A 47 1.54 5.50 0.43
CA GLN A 47 2.75 6.31 0.42
C GLN A 47 3.83 5.76 1.34
N MET A 48 3.45 5.29 2.54
CA MET A 48 4.36 4.59 3.45
C MET A 48 5.01 3.38 2.76
N MET A 49 4.20 2.52 2.11
CA MET A 49 4.72 1.36 1.39
C MET A 49 5.68 1.77 0.26
N ILE A 50 5.31 2.77 -0.55
CA ILE A 50 6.13 3.24 -1.68
C ILE A 50 7.48 3.77 -1.16
N ALA A 51 7.46 4.61 -0.13
CA ALA A 51 8.69 5.14 0.47
C ALA A 51 9.59 4.00 0.97
N ALA A 52 9.03 3.02 1.68
CA ALA A 52 9.77 1.88 2.19
C ALA A 52 10.29 0.96 1.06
N TYR A 53 9.53 0.78 -0.01
CA TYR A 53 9.96 0.05 -1.20
C TYR A 53 11.16 0.73 -1.89
N GLU A 54 11.18 2.06 -1.91
CA GLU A 54 12.29 2.87 -2.44
C GLU A 54 13.47 3.02 -1.45
N GLY A 55 13.39 2.41 -0.25
CA GLY A 55 14.41 2.55 0.78
C GLY A 55 14.45 3.92 1.45
N SER A 56 13.39 4.70 1.30
CA SER A 56 13.21 6.01 1.93
C SER A 56 12.50 5.88 3.27
N PRO A 57 12.77 6.79 4.23
CA PRO A 57 12.02 6.82 5.49
C PRO A 57 10.55 7.12 5.22
N ALA A 58 9.66 6.38 5.89
CA ALA A 58 8.22 6.62 5.80
C ALA A 58 7.85 7.97 6.44
N PRO A 59 6.80 8.67 5.95
CA PRO A 59 6.25 9.84 6.63
C PRO A 59 5.68 9.42 8.00
N SER A 60 6.25 9.92 9.10
CA SER A 60 6.00 9.37 10.44
C SER A 60 4.73 9.89 11.10
N SER A 61 4.48 11.22 11.09
CA SER A 61 3.45 11.82 11.95
C SER A 61 2.00 11.49 11.56
N GLU A 62 1.70 11.35 10.26
CA GLU A 62 0.34 11.02 9.81
C GLU A 62 0.02 9.54 10.00
N VAL A 63 1.04 8.67 9.88
CA VAL A 63 0.91 7.22 9.99
C VAL A 63 0.75 6.79 11.44
N GLU A 64 1.46 7.43 12.37
CA GLU A 64 1.38 7.16 13.83
C GLU A 64 -0.01 7.39 14.42
N ALA A 65 -0.80 8.31 13.85
CA ALA A 65 -2.15 8.61 14.30
C ALA A 65 -3.20 7.59 13.81
N LEU A 66 -2.84 6.67 12.90
CA LEU A 66 -3.78 5.74 12.30
C LEU A 66 -4.13 4.58 13.24
N PRO A 67 -5.39 4.11 13.24
CA PRO A 67 -5.77 2.98 14.06
C PRO A 67 -5.12 1.68 13.55
N ARG A 68 -4.63 0.82 14.45
CA ARG A 68 -4.05 -0.50 14.13
C ARG A 68 -4.88 -1.31 13.13
N LYS A 69 -6.22 -1.25 13.23
CA LYS A 69 -7.12 -1.97 12.33
C LYS A 69 -7.02 -1.52 10.87
N ALA A 70 -6.71 -0.25 10.61
CA ALA A 70 -6.52 0.26 9.25
C ALA A 70 -5.28 -0.36 8.59
N PHE A 71 -4.20 -0.56 9.35
CA PHE A 71 -3.01 -1.26 8.85
C PHE A 71 -3.34 -2.70 8.47
N ILE A 72 -4.04 -3.42 9.35
CA ILE A 72 -4.41 -4.81 9.10
C ILE A 72 -5.29 -4.92 7.85
N ALA A 73 -6.34 -4.11 7.77
CA ALA A 73 -7.27 -4.13 6.65
C ALA A 73 -6.61 -3.78 5.31
N PHE A 74 -5.75 -2.77 5.28
CA PHE A 74 -5.01 -2.41 4.07
C PHE A 74 -4.03 -3.52 3.67
N GLY A 75 -3.27 -4.06 4.63
CA GLY A 75 -2.29 -5.12 4.40
C GLY A 75 -2.92 -6.41 3.88
N ASP A 76 -4.05 -6.83 4.43
CA ASP A 76 -4.80 -8.03 4.00
C ASP A 76 -5.28 -7.92 2.54
N ASN A 77 -5.53 -6.69 2.07
CA ASN A 77 -6.00 -6.41 0.71
C ASN A 77 -4.87 -6.02 -0.26
N LEU A 78 -3.61 -5.95 0.21
CA LEU A 78 -2.52 -5.37 -0.58
C LEU A 78 -2.23 -6.16 -1.88
N VAL A 79 -2.10 -7.49 -1.79
CA VAL A 79 -1.83 -8.34 -2.96
C VAL A 79 -2.94 -8.28 -4.02
N PRO A 80 -4.23 -8.47 -3.69
CA PRO A 80 -5.29 -8.36 -4.70
C PRO A 80 -5.35 -6.96 -5.32
N LEU A 81 -5.15 -5.88 -4.54
CA LEU A 81 -5.09 -4.51 -5.06
C LEU A 81 -3.92 -4.31 -6.03
N LEU A 82 -2.73 -4.81 -5.71
CA LEU A 82 -1.56 -4.71 -6.61
C LEU A 82 -1.80 -5.46 -7.93
N LYS A 83 -2.48 -6.61 -7.88
CA LYS A 83 -2.86 -7.36 -9.09
C LYS A 83 -3.92 -6.63 -9.90
N ASP A 84 -4.92 -6.01 -9.26
CA ASP A 84 -5.93 -5.22 -9.99
C ASP A 84 -5.31 -4.02 -10.71
N ILE A 85 -4.37 -3.34 -10.05
CA ILE A 85 -3.73 -2.13 -10.58
C ILE A 85 -2.68 -2.44 -11.66
N VAL A 86 -1.87 -3.48 -11.48
CA VAL A 86 -0.74 -3.82 -12.35
C VAL A 86 -1.08 -4.92 -13.36
N GLY A 87 -2.09 -5.74 -13.09
CA GLY A 87 -2.45 -6.94 -13.86
C GLY A 87 -1.78 -8.19 -13.32
N GLU A 88 -0.77 -8.70 -14.04
CA GLU A 88 0.07 -9.82 -13.60
C GLU A 88 1.47 -9.31 -13.19
N PRO A 89 1.61 -8.70 -11.99
CA PRO A 89 2.90 -8.22 -11.53
C PRO A 89 3.88 -9.37 -11.26
N PRO A 90 5.20 -9.16 -11.43
CA PRO A 90 6.21 -10.10 -10.98
C PRO A 90 6.07 -10.46 -9.50
N VAL A 91 6.34 -11.73 -9.17
CA VAL A 91 6.31 -12.20 -7.78
C VAL A 91 7.28 -11.42 -6.89
N GLY A 92 8.47 -11.09 -7.40
CA GLY A 92 9.46 -10.30 -6.66
C GLY A 92 9.03 -8.86 -6.39
N PHE A 93 8.22 -8.26 -7.27
CA PHE A 93 7.59 -6.97 -7.02
C PHE A 93 6.56 -7.08 -5.88
N LEU A 94 5.67 -8.07 -5.95
CA LEU A 94 4.66 -8.32 -4.93
C LEU A 94 5.29 -8.55 -3.55
N SER A 95 6.29 -9.43 -3.46
CA SER A 95 6.94 -9.74 -2.19
C SER A 95 7.60 -8.50 -1.59
N ARG A 96 8.31 -7.69 -2.39
CA ARG A 96 8.93 -6.47 -1.89
C ARG A 96 7.91 -5.42 -1.44
N CYS A 97 6.80 -5.25 -2.14
CA CYS A 97 5.73 -4.34 -1.68
C CYS A 97 5.13 -4.80 -0.34
N VAL A 98 4.82 -6.09 -0.22
CA VAL A 98 4.27 -6.67 1.03
C VAL A 98 5.27 -6.56 2.18
N ASP A 99 6.54 -6.92 1.94
CA ASP A 99 7.60 -6.84 2.95
C ASP A 99 7.90 -5.40 3.36
N ALA A 100 7.90 -4.46 2.42
CA ALA A 100 8.07 -3.03 2.70
C ALA A 100 6.92 -2.52 3.56
N TYR A 101 5.68 -2.85 3.18
CA TYR A 101 4.49 -2.46 3.92
C TYR A 101 4.51 -2.95 5.37
N TRP A 102 4.68 -4.26 5.59
CA TRP A 102 4.59 -4.85 6.93
C TRP A 102 5.76 -4.47 7.82
N ARG A 103 6.97 -4.30 7.28
CA ARG A 103 8.10 -3.77 8.06
C ARG A 103 7.82 -2.36 8.56
N SER A 104 7.30 -1.48 7.71
CA SER A 104 6.94 -0.12 8.13
C SER A 104 5.76 -0.13 9.11
N ALA A 105 4.72 -0.91 8.85
CA ALA A 105 3.59 -1.05 9.77
C ALA A 105 4.03 -1.56 11.15
N ALA A 106 4.92 -2.56 11.22
CA ALA A 106 5.46 -3.05 12.49
C ALA A 106 6.21 -1.96 13.25
N SER A 107 7.06 -1.19 12.57
CA SER A 107 7.82 -0.10 13.21
C SER A 107 6.96 1.01 13.80
N VAL A 108 5.72 1.17 13.32
CA VAL A 108 4.75 2.15 13.86
C VAL A 108 3.87 1.53 14.94
N LEU A 109 3.55 0.24 14.82
CA LEU A 109 2.60 -0.46 15.71
C LEU A 109 3.24 -1.03 16.97
N GLU A 110 4.55 -1.23 16.99
CA GLU A 110 5.29 -1.64 18.19
C GLU A 110 5.58 -0.41 19.06
N PRO A 111 5.18 -0.40 20.35
CA PRO A 111 5.53 0.68 21.25
C PRO A 111 7.06 0.71 21.47
N ALA A 112 7.64 1.91 21.37
CA ALA A 112 9.04 2.17 21.73
C ALA A 112 9.34 1.86 23.21
#